data_AF-A0A8C2VAW7-F1
#
_entry.id   AF-A0A8C2VAW7-F1
#
_cell.length_a   1.000
_cell.length_b   1.000
_cell.length_c   1.000
_cell.angle_alpha   90.00
_cell.angle_beta   90.00
_cell.angle_gamma   90.00
#
_symmetry.space_group_name_H-M   'P 1'
#
loop_
_entity.id
_entity.type
_entity.pdbx_description
1 polymer ?
#
loop_
_entity_poly.entity_id
_entity_poly.type
_entity_poly.pdbx_seq_one_letter_code
_entity_poly.pdbx_strand_id
1 'polypeptide(L)'
;DNKNDSTKKNRPYKIFFQDLFLYKENELAAKEKVSRSMKVHQKTTFSSRMKSRSHLSQIAFQSDRDGVSFEKLGLDPMLILKLTETADTKKTLHEFIRDQRDRFLLEYTLLTKRNTIKKLEKHIVVKERQLKKAEQKLEDDTLAFEEFLRENDQRSADAMKIAAQETLNKLQMTTELKKASMEVQAMKSEIVNTEFLLREYMKYGLFLLKLSPKHWQIQQALKRAQTSKIQSILPKLVTSNQSAVMLPQSLTFLCFFLFFHSQTDSVSSDDSMEFILDDNLDMDLLPELYFKEPEELLQVLTNLEEQNLTLVQYSQDVDENLEEVNKREKVIQDKINSNIEFLLEHKEILKANCLREEEKAAELELRSRLFSFGEFNSDAQEKLIDSLSKKINQVYKVCIGDAEVGSLNPVQKLVKVESRMVELSDLIESIPKENVDAIERLKQKERRQKLREEKMKEKQRYQEERLKAALERAVAQPKKKVGRRLIYRSKPPSGNRRKVLLVSDPTKSQEEDFFFT
;
A
#
# COMPACT_ATOMS: atom_id res chain seq x y z
N ASP A 1 -35.18 8.35 -7.25
CA ASP A 1 -35.77 9.47 -6.51
C ASP A 1 -36.40 10.50 -7.44
N ASN A 2 -37.61 10.95 -7.06
CA ASN A 2 -38.37 12.16 -7.44
C ASN A 2 -38.55 12.52 -8.93
N LYS A 3 -39.72 12.22 -9.52
CA LYS A 3 -41.00 13.01 -9.50
C LYS A 3 -41.02 14.12 -10.55
N ASN A 4 -41.74 13.86 -11.66
CA ASN A 4 -42.77 14.73 -12.25
C ASN A 4 -43.24 14.13 -13.59
N ASP A 5 -44.44 13.53 -13.63
CA ASP A 5 -45.41 13.94 -14.64
C ASP A 5 -46.84 13.58 -14.21
N SER A 6 -47.77 14.42 -14.64
CA SER A 6 -49.08 14.69 -14.07
C SER A 6 -50.18 13.76 -14.57
N THR A 7 -50.68 12.87 -13.72
CA THR A 7 -51.93 12.14 -13.95
C THR A 7 -53.13 13.07 -13.74
N LYS A 8 -53.62 13.69 -14.81
CA LYS A 8 -54.95 14.32 -14.82
C LYS A 8 -56.03 13.22 -14.93
N LYS A 9 -56.77 13.07 -13.83
CA LYS A 9 -58.02 12.31 -13.73
C LYS A 9 -59.06 12.83 -14.73
N ASN A 10 -59.46 12.02 -15.71
CA ASN A 10 -60.68 12.27 -16.50
C ASN A 10 -61.86 11.52 -15.87
N ARG A 11 -62.88 12.28 -15.45
CA ARG A 11 -64.16 11.79 -14.95
C ARG A 11 -65.04 11.34 -16.14
N PRO A 12 -65.81 10.23 -16.03
CA PRO A 12 -66.47 9.61 -17.18
C PRO A 12 -67.88 10.16 -17.51
N TYR A 13 -68.16 11.45 -17.27
CA TYR A 13 -69.44 12.05 -17.69
C TYR A 13 -69.25 13.51 -18.09
N LYS A 14 -69.02 13.76 -19.38
CA LYS A 14 -69.25 15.06 -20.01
C LYS A 14 -70.03 14.80 -21.30
N ILE A 15 -71.35 14.75 -21.15
CA ILE A 15 -72.29 14.66 -22.26
C ILE A 15 -72.08 15.90 -23.14
N PHE A 16 -71.82 15.66 -24.43
CA PHE A 16 -71.66 16.70 -25.44
C PHE A 16 -73.00 17.41 -25.67
N PHE A 17 -73.18 18.59 -25.06
CA PHE A 17 -74.25 19.51 -25.44
C PHE A 17 -74.01 20.13 -26.83
N GLN A 18 -72.83 19.96 -27.42
CA GLN A 18 -72.46 20.53 -28.72
C GLN A 18 -73.26 19.92 -29.89
N ASP A 19 -73.56 18.62 -29.84
CA ASP A 19 -74.19 17.90 -30.97
C ASP A 19 -75.68 18.21 -31.13
N LEU A 20 -76.38 18.58 -30.05
CA LEU A 20 -77.80 18.93 -30.12
C LEU A 20 -78.04 20.27 -30.81
N PHE A 21 -77.10 21.21 -30.70
CA PHE A 21 -77.17 22.50 -31.38
C PHE A 21 -76.72 22.42 -32.84
N LEU A 22 -75.71 21.60 -33.15
CA LEU A 22 -75.25 21.38 -34.53
C LEU A 22 -76.34 20.77 -35.42
N TYR A 23 -77.13 19.82 -34.91
CA TYR A 23 -78.24 19.24 -35.68
C TYR A 23 -79.34 20.27 -35.96
N LYS A 24 -79.67 21.11 -34.96
CA LYS A 24 -80.69 22.15 -35.08
C LYS A 24 -80.26 23.30 -36.00
N GLU A 25 -78.98 23.63 -35.98
CA GLU A 25 -78.36 24.63 -36.85
C GLU A 25 -78.30 24.14 -38.31
N ASN A 26 -77.96 22.87 -38.53
CA ASN A 26 -78.03 22.23 -39.85
C ASN A 26 -79.47 22.15 -40.40
N GLU A 27 -80.47 21.87 -39.55
CA GLU A 27 -81.88 21.82 -39.96
C GLU A 27 -82.42 23.21 -40.35
N LEU A 28 -82.01 24.28 -39.63
CA LEU A 28 -82.34 25.66 -39.98
C LEU A 28 -81.65 26.09 -41.29
N ALA A 29 -80.37 25.76 -41.47
CA ALA A 29 -79.63 26.05 -42.69
C ALA A 29 -80.21 25.32 -43.92
N ALA A 30 -80.68 24.08 -43.75
CA ALA A 30 -81.36 23.34 -44.82
C ALA A 30 -82.73 23.96 -45.18
N LYS A 31 -83.52 24.39 -44.20
CA LYS A 31 -84.81 25.07 -44.42
C LYS A 31 -84.65 26.46 -45.05
N GLU A 32 -83.57 27.17 -44.72
CA GLU A 32 -83.24 28.47 -45.33
C GLU A 32 -82.80 28.32 -46.80
N LYS A 33 -82.05 27.27 -47.13
CA LYS A 33 -81.70 26.95 -48.52
C LYS A 33 -82.93 26.64 -49.37
N VAL A 34 -83.91 25.91 -48.83
CA VAL A 34 -85.18 25.62 -49.52
C VAL A 34 -86.01 26.91 -49.71
N SER A 35 -86.08 27.81 -48.72
CA SER A 35 -86.84 29.06 -48.82
C SER A 35 -86.21 30.11 -49.76
N ARG A 36 -84.90 30.06 -49.98
CA ARG A 36 -84.20 30.91 -50.96
C ARG A 36 -84.50 30.52 -52.41
N SER A 37 -84.84 29.25 -52.68
CA SER A 37 -85.14 28.74 -54.03
C SER A 37 -86.59 29.00 -54.53
N MET A 38 -87.49 29.47 -53.67
CA MET A 38 -88.91 29.69 -54.01
C MET A 38 -89.19 31.13 -54.48
N LYS A 39 -90.05 31.28 -55.50
CA LYS A 39 -90.52 32.59 -55.99
C LYS A 39 -91.33 33.32 -54.92
N VAL A 40 -91.30 34.67 -54.91
CA VAL A 40 -91.81 35.53 -53.82
C VAL A 40 -93.27 35.23 -53.42
N HIS A 41 -94.15 34.91 -54.38
CA HIS A 41 -95.56 34.59 -54.12
C HIS A 41 -95.79 33.20 -53.49
N GLN A 42 -94.78 32.33 -53.46
CA GLN A 42 -94.87 30.99 -52.87
C GLN A 42 -94.32 30.95 -51.43
N LYS A 43 -93.75 32.05 -50.94
CA LYS A 43 -93.24 32.13 -49.57
C LYS A 43 -94.40 32.41 -48.61
N THR A 44 -94.73 31.42 -47.78
CA THR A 44 -95.75 31.55 -46.74
C THR A 44 -95.17 32.20 -45.49
N THR A 45 -95.88 33.16 -44.87
CA THR A 45 -95.49 33.74 -43.58
C THR A 45 -95.80 32.77 -42.42
N PHE A 46 -95.06 32.90 -41.32
CA PHE A 46 -95.18 32.03 -40.15
C PHE A 46 -96.61 31.90 -39.60
N SER A 47 -97.43 32.96 -39.70
CA SER A 47 -98.84 32.91 -39.27
C SER A 47 -99.76 32.08 -40.18
N SER A 48 -99.44 31.89 -41.46
CA SER A 48 -100.25 31.08 -42.38
C SER A 48 -100.05 29.58 -42.16
N ARG A 49 -98.87 29.15 -41.69
CA ARG A 49 -98.57 27.75 -41.34
C ARG A 49 -99.28 27.28 -40.07
N MET A 50 -99.60 28.19 -39.13
CA MET A 50 -100.31 27.84 -37.89
C MET A 50 -101.81 27.53 -38.08
N LYS A 51 -102.45 27.99 -39.17
CA LYS A 51 -103.92 27.88 -39.35
C LYS A 51 -104.41 26.64 -40.11
N SER A 52 -103.53 25.78 -40.64
CA SER A 52 -103.91 24.62 -41.47
C SER A 52 -104.06 23.30 -40.69
N ARG A 53 -104.76 23.28 -39.55
CA ARG A 53 -105.02 22.05 -38.75
C ARG A 53 -106.49 21.61 -38.72
N SER A 54 -107.31 21.93 -39.71
CA SER A 54 -108.70 21.44 -39.80
C SER A 54 -108.90 20.49 -41.00
N HIS A 55 -108.82 19.18 -40.73
CA HIS A 55 -109.12 18.10 -41.68
C HIS A 55 -110.64 17.93 -41.97
N LEU A 56 -111.45 18.99 -41.83
CA LEU A 56 -112.92 18.93 -41.88
C LEU A 56 -113.52 19.43 -43.21
N SER A 57 -112.70 19.76 -44.21
CA SER A 57 -113.16 20.29 -45.51
C SER A 57 -113.25 19.24 -46.63
N GLN A 58 -113.03 17.95 -46.35
CA GLN A 58 -113.03 16.87 -47.36
C GLN A 58 -114.34 16.07 -47.44
N ILE A 59 -115.46 16.58 -46.90
CA ILE A 59 -116.79 16.01 -47.16
C ILE A 59 -117.53 16.98 -48.08
N ALA A 60 -117.25 16.87 -49.38
CA ALA A 60 -118.07 17.46 -50.42
C ALA A 60 -118.79 16.32 -51.15
N PHE A 61 -120.12 16.37 -51.14
CA PHE A 61 -121.00 15.48 -51.88
C PHE A 61 -120.70 15.59 -53.39
N GLN A 62 -120.24 14.50 -54.00
CA GLN A 62 -120.37 14.31 -55.45
C GLN A 62 -121.74 13.68 -55.71
N SER A 63 -122.66 14.49 -56.23
CA SER A 63 -123.89 14.01 -56.84
C SER A 63 -123.58 13.53 -58.25
N ASP A 64 -123.31 12.24 -58.43
CA ASP A 64 -123.31 11.63 -59.76
C ASP A 64 -124.76 11.61 -60.27
N ARG A 65 -125.03 12.54 -61.19
CA ARG A 65 -126.26 12.63 -61.96
C ARG A 65 -126.05 11.83 -63.25
N ASP A 66 -125.86 10.53 -63.14
CA ASP A 66 -125.88 9.64 -64.29
C ASP A 66 -127.28 9.04 -64.44
N GLY A 67 -127.85 9.30 -65.61
CA GLY A 67 -129.18 8.90 -66.01
C GLY A 67 -129.37 7.40 -65.85
N VAL A 68 -130.51 7.06 -65.26
CA VAL A 68 -131.10 5.73 -65.27
C VAL A 68 -131.27 5.31 -66.74
N SER A 69 -130.34 4.50 -67.24
CA SER A 69 -130.53 3.71 -68.47
C SER A 69 -131.07 2.35 -68.06
N PHE A 70 -132.26 2.03 -68.57
CA PHE A 70 -133.04 0.84 -68.24
C PHE A 70 -132.54 -0.41 -69.00
N GLU A 71 -131.22 -0.58 -69.12
CA GLU A 71 -130.63 -1.56 -70.05
C GLU A 71 -129.56 -2.46 -69.41
N LYS A 72 -129.53 -2.54 -68.07
CA LYS A 72 -128.54 -3.36 -67.35
C LYS A 72 -129.09 -4.16 -66.18
N LEU A 73 -130.30 -4.66 -66.34
CA LEU A 73 -130.78 -5.82 -65.61
C LEU A 73 -130.76 -6.98 -66.60
N GLY A 74 -129.60 -7.65 -66.70
CA GLY A 74 -129.39 -8.81 -67.55
C GLY A 74 -130.28 -9.98 -67.12
N LEU A 75 -131.54 -9.91 -67.55
CA LEU A 75 -132.55 -10.95 -67.46
C LEU A 75 -132.89 -11.35 -68.90
N ASP A 76 -132.67 -12.62 -69.19
CA ASP A 76 -132.92 -13.26 -70.47
C ASP A 76 -134.35 -12.95 -70.95
N PRO A 77 -134.58 -12.46 -72.20
CA PRO A 77 -135.91 -12.09 -72.70
C PRO A 77 -136.95 -13.20 -72.55
N MET A 78 -136.49 -14.45 -72.47
CA MET A 78 -137.30 -15.65 -72.29
C MET A 78 -137.82 -15.85 -70.85
N LEU A 79 -137.10 -15.37 -69.83
CA LEU A 79 -137.53 -15.44 -68.43
C LEU A 79 -138.53 -14.34 -68.07
N ILE A 80 -138.42 -13.17 -68.71
CA ILE A 80 -139.37 -12.07 -68.54
C ILE A 80 -140.75 -12.48 -69.06
N LEU A 81 -140.82 -13.12 -70.24
CA LEU A 81 -142.06 -13.65 -70.81
C LEU A 81 -142.70 -14.72 -69.91
N LYS A 82 -141.90 -15.63 -69.34
CA LYS A 82 -142.39 -16.73 -68.49
C LYS A 82 -142.91 -16.27 -67.13
N LEU A 83 -142.31 -15.21 -66.55
CA LEU A 83 -142.76 -14.59 -65.30
C LEU A 83 -144.04 -13.76 -65.49
N THR A 84 -144.29 -13.23 -66.69
CA THR A 84 -145.56 -12.56 -67.02
C THR A 84 -146.67 -13.53 -67.40
N GLU A 85 -146.34 -14.71 -67.95
CA GLU A 85 -147.31 -15.73 -68.37
C GLU A 85 -148.04 -16.42 -67.20
N THR A 86 -147.46 -16.38 -65.98
CA THR A 86 -148.06 -16.94 -64.76
C THR A 86 -148.59 -15.89 -63.78
N ALA A 87 -148.85 -14.65 -64.22
CA ALA A 87 -149.43 -13.63 -63.35
C ALA A 87 -150.97 -13.68 -63.39
N ASP A 88 -151.56 -14.24 -62.34
CA ASP A 88 -153.00 -14.39 -62.12
C ASP A 88 -153.81 -13.12 -62.42
N THR A 89 -154.88 -13.27 -63.21
CA THR A 89 -155.79 -12.21 -63.68
C THR A 89 -156.71 -11.63 -62.60
N LYS A 90 -156.32 -11.71 -61.32
CA LYS A 90 -157.11 -11.21 -60.17
C LYS A 90 -156.27 -10.49 -59.09
N LYS A 91 -155.10 -9.95 -59.41
CA LYS A 91 -154.42 -9.02 -58.49
C LYS A 91 -155.00 -7.63 -58.68
N THR A 92 -155.60 -7.10 -57.61
CA THR A 92 -156.06 -5.71 -57.61
C THR A 92 -154.88 -4.81 -57.89
N LEU A 93 -155.07 -3.80 -58.75
CA LEU A 93 -154.00 -2.88 -59.18
C LEU A 93 -153.15 -2.36 -58.01
N HIS A 94 -153.77 -2.16 -56.85
CA HIS A 94 -153.12 -1.69 -55.62
C HIS A 94 -152.13 -2.70 -54.99
N GLU A 95 -152.39 -4.00 -55.03
CA GLU A 95 -151.47 -5.06 -54.53
C GLU A 95 -150.30 -5.24 -55.47
N PHE A 96 -150.52 -5.20 -56.79
CA PHE A 96 -149.43 -5.18 -57.76
C PHE A 96 -148.54 -3.95 -57.56
N ILE A 97 -149.13 -2.77 -57.35
CA ILE A 97 -148.37 -1.55 -57.04
C ILE A 97 -147.59 -1.71 -55.72
N ARG A 98 -148.14 -2.39 -54.71
CA ARG A 98 -147.45 -2.67 -53.44
C ARG A 98 -146.29 -3.64 -53.62
N ASP A 99 -146.49 -4.78 -54.27
CA ASP A 99 -145.44 -5.77 -54.55
C ASP A 99 -144.32 -5.16 -55.41
N GLN A 100 -144.65 -4.33 -56.40
CA GLN A 100 -143.66 -3.61 -57.20
C GLN A 100 -142.89 -2.61 -56.33
N ARG A 101 -143.57 -1.85 -55.45
CA ARG A 101 -142.90 -0.94 -54.50
C ARG A 101 -141.99 -1.68 -53.53
N ASP A 102 -142.43 -2.81 -52.98
CA ASP A 102 -141.64 -3.63 -52.05
C ASP A 102 -140.46 -4.27 -52.77
N ARG A 103 -140.63 -4.72 -54.02
CA ARG A 103 -139.55 -5.17 -54.89
C ARG A 103 -138.53 -4.06 -55.14
N PHE A 104 -138.98 -2.87 -55.53
CA PHE A 104 -138.09 -1.70 -55.74
C PHE A 104 -137.38 -1.29 -54.45
N LEU A 105 -138.06 -1.32 -53.30
CA LEU A 105 -137.46 -0.97 -52.01
C LEU A 105 -136.40 -2.00 -51.59
N LEU A 106 -136.67 -3.29 -51.81
CA LEU A 106 -135.70 -4.36 -51.56
C LEU A 106 -134.51 -4.26 -52.52
N GLU A 107 -134.74 -4.01 -53.81
CA GLU A 107 -133.69 -3.77 -54.80
C GLU A 107 -132.84 -2.55 -54.43
N TYR A 108 -133.46 -1.45 -54.03
CA TYR A 108 -132.78 -0.26 -53.54
C TYR A 108 -131.96 -0.54 -52.27
N THR A 109 -132.52 -1.32 -51.33
CA THR A 109 -131.83 -1.71 -50.09
C THR A 109 -130.65 -2.62 -50.38
N LEU A 110 -130.82 -3.61 -51.26
CA LEU A 110 -129.76 -4.51 -51.72
C LEU A 110 -128.68 -3.73 -52.47
N LEU A 111 -129.05 -2.79 -53.35
CA LEU A 111 -128.12 -1.93 -54.05
C LEU A 111 -127.32 -1.06 -53.07
N THR A 112 -128.00 -0.46 -52.09
CA THR A 112 -127.37 0.34 -51.03
C THR A 112 -126.39 -0.51 -50.21
N LYS A 113 -126.81 -1.70 -49.77
CA LYS A 113 -125.95 -2.63 -49.02
C LYS A 113 -124.76 -3.12 -49.85
N ARG A 114 -124.97 -3.51 -51.11
CA ARG A 114 -123.89 -3.87 -52.06
C ARG A 114 -122.91 -2.72 -52.26
N ASN A 115 -123.40 -1.48 -52.38
CA ASN A 115 -122.55 -0.30 -52.47
C ASN A 115 -121.75 -0.05 -51.18
N THR A 116 -122.36 -0.28 -50.00
CA THR A 116 -121.63 -0.19 -48.72
C THR A 116 -120.58 -1.29 -48.57
N ILE A 117 -120.89 -2.53 -48.96
CA ILE A 117 -119.94 -3.66 -48.96
C ILE A 117 -118.76 -3.33 -49.88
N LYS A 118 -119.01 -2.88 -51.11
CA LYS A 118 -117.95 -2.45 -52.04
C LYS A 118 -117.07 -1.33 -51.46
N LYS A 119 -117.63 -0.39 -50.68
CA LYS A 119 -116.84 0.64 -49.98
C LYS A 119 -115.97 0.04 -48.89
N LEU A 120 -116.51 -0.85 -48.07
CA LEU A 120 -115.75 -1.54 -47.02
C LEU A 120 -114.65 -2.42 -47.61
N GLU A 121 -114.92 -3.18 -48.68
CA GLU A 121 -113.93 -3.96 -49.41
C GLU A 121 -112.78 -3.07 -49.92
N LYS A 122 -113.08 -1.89 -50.49
CA LYS A 122 -112.05 -0.92 -50.87
C LYS A 122 -111.22 -0.47 -49.66
N HIS A 123 -111.85 -0.20 -48.52
CA HIS A 123 -111.14 0.18 -47.29
C HIS A 123 -110.27 -0.96 -46.74
N ILE A 124 -110.77 -2.21 -46.78
CA ILE A 124 -110.03 -3.40 -46.38
C ILE A 124 -108.79 -3.55 -47.25
N VAL A 125 -108.92 -3.49 -48.58
CA VAL A 125 -107.77 -3.58 -49.50
C VAL A 125 -106.74 -2.48 -49.26
N VAL A 126 -107.17 -1.24 -48.99
CA VAL A 126 -106.25 -0.15 -48.67
C VAL A 126 -105.54 -0.40 -47.33
N LYS A 127 -106.25 -0.88 -46.32
CA LYS A 127 -105.68 -1.20 -45.00
C LYS A 127 -104.75 -2.41 -45.05
N GLU A 128 -105.10 -3.47 -45.78
CA GLU A 128 -104.22 -4.61 -46.05
C GLU A 128 -102.94 -4.17 -46.76
N ARG A 129 -103.03 -3.29 -47.77
CA ARG A 129 -101.83 -2.72 -48.41
C ARG A 129 -100.98 -1.90 -47.44
N GLN A 130 -101.59 -1.15 -46.51
CA GLN A 130 -100.86 -0.41 -45.49
C GLN A 130 -100.19 -1.34 -44.49
N LEU A 131 -100.88 -2.40 -44.04
CA LEU A 131 -100.33 -3.42 -43.15
C LEU A 131 -99.18 -4.18 -43.80
N LYS A 132 -99.34 -4.67 -45.03
CA LYS A 132 -98.26 -5.32 -45.78
C LYS A 132 -97.03 -4.43 -45.94
N LYS A 133 -97.23 -3.13 -46.19
CA LYS A 133 -96.11 -2.18 -46.25
C LYS A 133 -95.44 -1.95 -44.89
N ALA A 134 -96.19 -2.01 -43.80
CA ALA A 134 -95.63 -1.86 -42.45
C ALA A 134 -94.90 -3.14 -42.01
N GLU A 135 -95.44 -4.31 -42.34
CA GLU A 135 -94.83 -5.63 -42.16
C GLU A 135 -93.51 -5.72 -42.93
N GLN A 136 -93.51 -5.41 -44.23
CA GLN A 136 -92.29 -5.35 -45.05
C GLN A 136 -91.23 -4.41 -44.47
N LYS A 137 -91.63 -3.23 -43.99
CA LYS A 137 -90.68 -2.30 -43.34
C LYS A 137 -90.10 -2.86 -42.05
N LEU A 138 -90.92 -3.55 -41.25
CA LEU A 138 -90.44 -4.16 -40.02
C LEU A 138 -89.49 -5.33 -40.34
N GLU A 139 -89.78 -6.13 -41.37
CA GLU A 139 -88.89 -7.16 -41.88
C GLU A 139 -87.56 -6.56 -42.37
N ASP A 140 -87.61 -5.52 -43.21
CA ASP A 140 -86.44 -4.80 -43.68
C ASP A 140 -85.61 -4.23 -42.51
N ASP A 141 -86.27 -3.65 -41.51
CA ASP A 141 -85.62 -3.14 -40.30
C ASP A 141 -84.98 -4.29 -39.50
N THR A 142 -85.66 -5.43 -39.33
CA THR A 142 -85.08 -6.60 -38.64
C THR A 142 -83.85 -7.14 -39.37
N LEU A 143 -83.88 -7.22 -40.70
CA LEU A 143 -82.73 -7.63 -41.50
C LEU A 143 -81.58 -6.63 -41.38
N ALA A 144 -81.87 -5.33 -41.40
CA ALA A 144 -80.88 -4.28 -41.22
C ALA A 144 -80.24 -4.34 -39.81
N PHE A 145 -81.03 -4.65 -38.77
CA PHE A 145 -80.50 -4.83 -37.42
C PHE A 145 -79.62 -6.07 -37.31
N GLU A 146 -80.03 -7.20 -37.90
CA GLU A 146 -79.20 -8.41 -37.95
C GLU A 146 -77.90 -8.18 -38.73
N GLU A 147 -77.95 -7.43 -39.83
CA GLU A 147 -76.76 -7.03 -40.58
C GLU A 147 -75.87 -6.11 -39.74
N PHE A 148 -76.43 -5.14 -39.02
CA PHE A 148 -75.68 -4.27 -38.12
C PHE A 148 -75.00 -5.05 -36.98
N LEU A 149 -75.69 -6.03 -36.38
CA LEU A 149 -75.10 -6.88 -35.34
C LEU A 149 -73.96 -7.74 -35.90
N ARG A 150 -74.17 -8.36 -37.06
CA ARG A 150 -73.10 -9.13 -37.74
C ARG A 150 -71.91 -8.24 -38.08
N GLU A 151 -72.15 -7.04 -38.58
CA GLU A 151 -71.09 -6.09 -38.90
C GLU A 151 -70.37 -5.59 -37.64
N ASN A 152 -71.07 -5.35 -36.54
CA ASN A 152 -70.47 -4.95 -35.27
C ASN A 152 -69.61 -6.07 -34.67
N ASP A 153 -70.13 -7.30 -34.64
CA ASP A 153 -69.40 -8.48 -34.18
C ASP A 153 -68.17 -8.73 -35.06
N GLN A 154 -68.31 -8.57 -36.38
CA GLN A 154 -67.19 -8.65 -37.31
C GLN A 154 -66.15 -7.55 -37.07
N ARG A 155 -66.58 -6.27 -36.97
CA ARG A 155 -65.68 -5.14 -36.71
C ARG A 155 -64.97 -5.25 -35.36
N SER A 156 -65.65 -5.75 -34.32
CA SER A 156 -65.04 -5.96 -33.00
C SER A 156 -64.06 -7.13 -33.01
N ALA A 157 -64.38 -8.22 -33.69
CA ALA A 157 -63.47 -9.34 -33.89
C ALA A 157 -62.24 -8.90 -34.70
N ASP A 158 -62.42 -8.10 -35.74
CA ASP A 158 -61.33 -7.58 -36.56
C ASP A 158 -60.47 -6.57 -35.77
N ALA A 159 -61.07 -5.71 -34.95
CA ALA A 159 -60.32 -4.85 -34.03
C ALA A 159 -59.50 -5.66 -33.01
N MET A 160 -60.05 -6.75 -32.46
CA MET A 160 -59.30 -7.66 -31.57
C MET A 160 -58.15 -8.36 -32.30
N LYS A 161 -58.37 -8.82 -33.54
CA LYS A 161 -57.31 -9.40 -34.37
C LYS A 161 -56.20 -8.39 -34.65
N ILE A 162 -56.54 -7.15 -34.98
CA ILE A 162 -55.56 -6.08 -35.23
C ILE A 162 -54.76 -5.81 -33.95
N ALA A 163 -55.41 -5.64 -32.80
CA ALA A 163 -54.74 -5.45 -31.52
C ALA A 163 -53.83 -6.64 -31.15
N ALA A 164 -54.29 -7.88 -31.35
CA ALA A 164 -53.47 -9.07 -31.13
C ALA A 164 -52.25 -9.09 -32.07
N GLN A 165 -52.43 -8.78 -33.35
CA GLN A 165 -51.35 -8.70 -34.32
C GLN A 165 -50.34 -7.59 -33.96
N GLU A 166 -50.81 -6.43 -33.50
CA GLU A 166 -49.94 -5.35 -33.03
C GLU A 166 -49.12 -5.76 -31.81
N THR A 167 -49.72 -6.50 -30.86
CA THR A 167 -48.97 -7.04 -29.70
C THR A 167 -47.92 -8.07 -30.12
N LEU A 168 -48.25 -8.94 -31.09
CA LEU A 168 -47.32 -9.92 -31.65
C LEU A 168 -46.17 -9.22 -32.36
N ASN A 169 -46.46 -8.25 -33.24
CA ASN A 169 -45.48 -7.45 -33.95
C ASN A 169 -44.58 -6.69 -32.97
N LYS A 170 -45.15 -6.09 -31.91
CA LYS A 170 -44.37 -5.44 -30.86
C LYS A 170 -43.42 -6.42 -30.18
N LEU A 171 -43.89 -7.62 -29.82
CA LEU A 171 -43.04 -8.64 -29.20
C LEU A 171 -41.90 -9.05 -30.15
N GLN A 172 -42.21 -9.34 -31.42
CA GLN A 172 -41.22 -9.66 -32.44
C GLN A 172 -40.17 -8.56 -32.58
N MET A 173 -40.59 -7.30 -32.76
CA MET A 173 -39.70 -6.15 -32.83
C MET A 173 -38.85 -5.98 -31.56
N THR A 174 -39.38 -6.26 -30.37
CA THR A 174 -38.57 -6.22 -29.14
C THR A 174 -37.53 -7.33 -29.07
N THR A 175 -37.81 -8.51 -29.63
CA THR A 175 -36.81 -9.60 -29.70
C THR A 175 -35.72 -9.29 -30.72
N GLU A 176 -36.09 -8.73 -31.88
CA GLU A 176 -35.13 -8.26 -32.88
C GLU A 176 -34.27 -7.12 -32.34
N LEU A 177 -34.87 -6.16 -31.62
CA LEU A 177 -34.13 -5.07 -30.97
C LEU A 177 -33.16 -5.61 -29.92
N LYS A 178 -33.57 -6.60 -29.10
CA LYS A 178 -32.66 -7.26 -28.16
C LYS A 178 -31.52 -7.97 -28.86
N LYS A 179 -31.81 -8.68 -29.97
CA LYS A 179 -30.78 -9.35 -30.78
C LYS A 179 -29.78 -8.34 -31.34
N ALA A 180 -30.25 -7.27 -31.98
CA ALA A 180 -29.41 -6.19 -32.49
C ALA A 180 -28.61 -5.50 -31.37
N SER A 181 -29.21 -5.30 -30.19
CA SER A 181 -28.51 -4.74 -29.03
C SER A 181 -27.39 -5.65 -28.53
N MET A 182 -27.58 -6.97 -28.54
CA MET A 182 -26.54 -7.93 -28.18
C MET A 182 -25.40 -7.91 -29.21
N GLU A 183 -25.72 -7.85 -30.51
CA GLU A 183 -24.72 -7.73 -31.59
C GLU A 183 -23.91 -6.44 -31.45
N VAL A 184 -24.54 -5.29 -31.17
CA VAL A 184 -23.84 -4.02 -30.91
C VAL A 184 -22.92 -4.13 -29.70
N GLN A 185 -23.35 -4.79 -28.63
CA GLN A 185 -22.51 -4.98 -27.45
C GLN A 185 -21.31 -5.90 -27.74
N ALA A 186 -21.51 -6.96 -28.52
CA ALA A 186 -20.43 -7.84 -28.97
C ALA A 186 -19.40 -7.07 -29.83
N MET A 187 -19.87 -6.32 -30.83
CA MET A 187 -19.00 -5.47 -31.68
C MET A 187 -18.24 -4.43 -30.85
N LYS A 188 -18.88 -3.81 -29.86
CA LYS A 188 -18.20 -2.87 -28.94
C LYS A 188 -17.11 -3.55 -28.12
N SER A 189 -17.36 -4.75 -27.61
CA SER A 189 -16.33 -5.50 -26.87
C SER A 189 -15.15 -5.89 -27.77
N GLU A 190 -15.41 -6.23 -29.03
CA GLU A 190 -14.37 -6.50 -30.03
C GLU A 190 -13.57 -5.24 -30.38
N ILE A 191 -14.23 -4.09 -30.53
CA ILE A 191 -13.55 -2.79 -30.72
C ILE A 191 -12.63 -2.49 -29.54
N VAL A 192 -13.08 -2.66 -28.30
CA VAL A 192 -12.23 -2.42 -27.12
C VAL A 192 -11.04 -3.39 -27.08
N ASN A 193 -11.26 -4.67 -27.40
CA ASN A 193 -10.18 -5.66 -27.43
C ASN A 193 -9.15 -5.34 -28.53
N THR A 194 -9.61 -4.93 -29.72
CA THR A 194 -8.74 -4.54 -30.83
C THR A 194 -8.01 -3.23 -30.55
N GLU A 195 -8.65 -2.25 -29.91
CA GLU A 195 -8.01 -1.02 -29.43
C GLU A 195 -6.92 -1.32 -28.38
N PHE A 196 -7.20 -2.24 -27.46
CA PHE A 196 -6.22 -2.68 -26.47
C PHE A 196 -5.01 -3.32 -27.14
N LEU A 197 -5.24 -4.27 -28.04
CA LEU A 197 -4.19 -4.94 -28.78
C LEU A 197 -3.38 -3.97 -29.65
N LEU A 198 -4.05 -2.98 -30.25
CA LEU A 198 -3.40 -1.90 -31.00
C LEU A 198 -2.45 -1.10 -30.11
N ARG A 199 -2.85 -0.76 -28.87
CA ARG A 199 -1.97 -0.07 -27.91
C ARG A 199 -0.76 -0.93 -27.54
N GLU A 200 -0.92 -2.24 -27.38
CA GLU A 200 0.21 -3.15 -27.14
C GLU A 200 1.17 -3.17 -28.33
N TYR A 201 0.66 -3.30 -29.56
CA TYR A 201 1.48 -3.23 -30.76
C TYR A 201 2.16 -1.87 -30.94
N MET A 202 1.54 -0.77 -30.52
CA MET A 202 2.19 0.55 -30.51
C MET A 202 3.37 0.58 -29.54
N LYS A 203 3.23 0.02 -28.34
CA LYS A 203 4.35 -0.11 -27.39
C LYS A 203 5.48 -0.95 -27.97
N TYR A 204 5.16 -2.07 -28.61
CA TYR A 204 6.17 -2.89 -29.28
C TYR A 204 6.83 -2.15 -30.45
N GLY A 205 6.08 -1.39 -31.24
CA GLY A 205 6.62 -0.54 -32.30
C GLY A 205 7.60 0.52 -31.77
N LEU A 206 7.26 1.20 -30.68
CA LEU A 206 8.15 2.16 -30.01
C LEU A 206 9.39 1.48 -29.44
N PHE A 207 9.24 0.30 -28.84
CA PHE A 207 10.36 -0.48 -28.34
C PHE A 207 11.33 -0.89 -29.46
N LEU A 208 10.82 -1.39 -30.59
CA LEU A 208 11.62 -1.73 -31.76
C LEU A 208 12.32 -0.49 -32.34
N LEU A 209 11.68 0.68 -32.32
CA LEU A 209 12.33 1.93 -32.72
C LEU A 209 13.49 2.28 -31.79
N LYS A 210 13.36 2.12 -30.46
CA LYS A 210 14.44 2.38 -29.50
C LYS A 210 15.64 1.45 -29.69
N LEU A 211 15.40 0.18 -30.02
CA LEU A 211 16.45 -0.80 -30.29
C LEU A 211 17.07 -0.67 -31.67
N SER A 212 16.37 -0.06 -32.62
CA SER A 212 16.91 0.15 -33.97
C SER A 212 18.16 1.05 -33.95
N PRO A 213 19.12 0.88 -34.89
CA PRO A 213 20.32 1.70 -34.92
C PRO A 213 20.04 3.21 -35.05
N LYS A 214 20.81 4.04 -34.35
CA LYS A 214 20.63 5.51 -34.32
C LYS A 214 20.59 6.17 -35.71
N HIS A 215 21.42 5.70 -36.66
CA HIS A 215 21.43 6.25 -38.02
C HIS A 215 20.11 6.00 -38.77
N TRP A 216 19.47 4.86 -38.53
CA TRP A 216 18.19 4.50 -39.12
C TRP A 216 17.03 5.27 -38.45
N GLN A 217 17.09 5.47 -37.13
CA GLN A 217 16.14 6.33 -36.40
C GLN A 217 16.12 7.76 -36.97
N ILE A 218 17.30 8.34 -37.20
CA ILE A 218 17.45 9.69 -37.77
C ILE A 218 16.88 9.76 -39.19
N GLN A 219 17.15 8.74 -40.02
CA GLN A 219 16.60 8.67 -41.38
C GLN A 219 15.07 8.61 -41.37
N GLN A 220 14.48 7.87 -40.43
CA GLN A 220 13.03 7.75 -40.30
C GLN A 220 12.38 9.01 -39.75
N ALA A 221 13.00 9.67 -38.77
CA ALA A 221 12.57 10.98 -38.30
C ALA A 221 12.61 12.03 -39.43
N LEU A 222 13.65 11.99 -40.27
CA LEU A 222 13.78 12.86 -41.44
C LEU A 222 12.69 12.57 -42.49
N LYS A 223 12.39 11.30 -42.77
CA LYS A 223 11.25 10.90 -43.63
C LYS A 223 9.92 11.39 -43.07
N ARG A 224 9.66 11.25 -41.76
CA ARG A 224 8.44 11.74 -41.09
C ARG A 224 8.32 13.27 -41.14
N ALA A 225 9.43 13.98 -40.97
CA ALA A 225 9.48 15.44 -41.10
C ALA A 225 9.27 15.92 -42.56
N GLN A 226 9.57 15.07 -43.55
CA GLN A 226 9.25 15.35 -44.95
C GLN A 226 7.79 15.04 -45.29
N THR A 227 7.21 13.95 -44.77
CA THR A 227 5.80 13.62 -44.99
C THR A 227 4.85 14.61 -44.31
N SER A 228 5.19 15.12 -43.12
CA SER A 228 4.41 16.17 -42.45
C SER A 228 4.41 17.50 -43.23
N LYS A 229 5.49 17.82 -43.94
CA LYS A 229 5.55 18.94 -44.89
C LYS A 229 4.67 18.71 -46.13
N ILE A 230 4.44 17.46 -46.54
CA ILE A 230 3.61 17.11 -47.69
C ILE A 230 2.12 17.03 -47.30
N GLN A 231 1.77 16.51 -46.13
CA GLN A 231 0.40 16.46 -45.61
C GLN A 231 -0.18 17.85 -45.30
N SER A 232 0.65 18.86 -44.98
CA SER A 232 0.16 20.25 -44.80
C SER A 232 -0.36 20.90 -46.09
N ILE A 233 -0.12 20.29 -47.26
CA ILE A 233 -0.51 20.80 -48.59
C ILE A 233 -1.86 20.19 -49.06
N LEU A 234 -2.41 19.18 -48.36
CA LEU A 234 -3.73 18.62 -48.65
C LEU A 234 -4.80 19.21 -47.69
N PRO A 235 -5.90 19.79 -48.19
CA PRO A 235 -6.85 20.49 -47.33
C PRO A 235 -7.64 19.51 -46.45
N LYS A 236 -7.68 19.82 -45.14
CA LYS A 236 -8.60 19.27 -44.14
C LYS A 236 -10.04 19.31 -44.66
N LEU A 237 -10.55 18.18 -45.12
CA LEU A 237 -11.96 17.97 -45.41
C LEU A 237 -12.42 16.66 -44.76
N VAL A 238 -12.61 16.66 -43.44
CA VAL A 238 -13.82 16.09 -42.82
C VAL A 238 -14.19 16.94 -41.61
N THR A 239 -15.28 17.65 -41.79
CA THR A 239 -16.02 18.45 -40.84
C THR A 239 -16.71 17.60 -39.77
N SER A 240 -16.77 18.15 -38.56
CA SER A 240 -17.95 18.22 -37.68
C SER A 240 -18.77 16.93 -37.52
N ASN A 241 -18.65 16.32 -36.34
CA ASN A 241 -19.74 16.13 -35.38
C ASN A 241 -19.28 15.19 -34.26
N GLN A 242 -18.77 15.77 -33.16
CA GLN A 242 -18.76 15.08 -31.87
C GLN A 242 -19.46 15.96 -30.86
N SER A 243 -20.70 15.58 -30.58
CA SER A 243 -21.47 15.98 -29.42
C SER A 243 -20.63 15.84 -28.16
N ALA A 244 -20.40 16.97 -27.49
CA ALA A 244 -19.84 17.04 -26.16
C ALA A 244 -20.69 16.18 -25.20
N VAL A 245 -20.14 15.04 -24.78
CA VAL A 245 -20.60 14.32 -23.60
C VAL A 245 -19.59 14.63 -22.49
N MET A 246 -19.99 15.48 -21.56
CA MET A 246 -19.23 15.74 -20.33
C MET A 246 -19.13 14.43 -19.52
N LEU A 247 -17.90 13.94 -19.32
CA LEU A 247 -17.58 13.00 -18.25
C LEU A 247 -17.26 13.79 -16.96
N PRO A 248 -17.68 13.31 -15.77
CA PRO A 248 -17.54 14.04 -14.52
C PRO A 248 -16.08 14.15 -14.06
N GLN A 249 -15.75 15.29 -13.45
CA GLN A 249 -14.41 15.75 -13.04
C GLN A 249 -13.70 14.89 -11.97
N SER A 250 -14.21 13.72 -11.59
CA SER A 250 -13.60 12.87 -10.55
C SER A 250 -12.70 11.76 -11.08
N LEU A 251 -12.87 11.30 -12.32
CA LEU A 251 -12.02 10.23 -12.90
C LEU A 251 -10.72 10.76 -13.53
N THR A 252 -10.67 12.03 -13.91
CA THR A 252 -9.45 12.66 -14.45
C THR A 252 -8.37 12.80 -13.38
N PHE A 253 -8.77 13.02 -12.12
CA PHE A 253 -7.85 13.14 -10.99
C PHE A 253 -7.13 11.82 -10.65
N LEU A 254 -7.82 10.68 -10.78
CA LEU A 254 -7.23 9.36 -10.52
C LEU A 254 -6.27 8.92 -11.64
N CYS A 255 -6.56 9.26 -12.90
CA CYS A 255 -5.64 9.04 -14.02
C CYS A 255 -4.39 9.92 -13.92
N PHE A 256 -4.51 11.15 -13.42
CA PHE A 256 -3.37 12.04 -13.19
C PHE A 256 -2.47 11.51 -12.06
N PHE A 257 -3.07 10.96 -10.99
CA PHE A 257 -2.33 10.41 -9.85
C PHE A 257 -1.55 9.14 -10.17
N LEU A 258 -2.10 8.24 -10.99
CA LEU A 258 -1.41 7.01 -11.41
C LEU A 258 -0.33 7.27 -12.46
N PHE A 259 -0.41 8.38 -13.21
CA PHE A 259 0.62 8.79 -14.16
C PHE A 259 1.84 9.41 -13.47
N PHE A 260 1.64 10.20 -12.41
CA PHE A 260 2.74 10.85 -11.68
C PHE A 260 3.56 9.91 -10.76
N HIS A 261 3.02 8.76 -10.35
CA HIS A 261 3.69 7.86 -9.39
C HIS A 261 4.73 6.91 -9.99
N SER A 262 5.00 6.99 -11.30
CA SER A 262 6.03 6.18 -11.97
C SER A 262 7.33 6.93 -12.26
N GLN A 263 7.43 8.21 -11.86
CA GLN A 263 8.68 8.97 -11.86
C GLN A 263 9.12 9.30 -10.43
N THR A 264 9.64 8.28 -9.75
CA THR A 264 10.64 8.48 -8.70
C THR A 264 11.79 7.55 -9.04
N ASP A 265 12.83 8.08 -9.68
CA ASP A 265 14.19 8.00 -9.14
C ASP A 265 15.24 8.54 -10.12
N SER A 266 16.23 9.18 -9.50
CA SER A 266 17.54 9.55 -10.02
C SER A 266 17.62 10.75 -10.97
N VAL A 267 17.98 11.88 -10.36
CA VAL A 267 18.76 12.96 -10.98
C VAL A 267 20.05 12.33 -11.53
N SER A 268 20.13 12.15 -12.84
CA SER A 268 21.40 12.02 -13.55
C SER A 268 21.35 12.87 -14.82
N SER A 269 22.23 13.85 -14.83
CA SER A 269 22.43 14.84 -15.89
C SER A 269 22.94 14.13 -17.15
N ASP A 270 22.09 13.97 -18.15
CA ASP A 270 22.53 13.89 -19.55
C ASP A 270 21.49 14.56 -20.47
N ASP A 271 21.50 15.89 -20.39
CA ASP A 271 20.77 16.83 -21.22
C ASP A 271 21.42 16.84 -22.62
N SER A 272 20.82 16.17 -23.62
CA SER A 272 20.94 16.52 -25.07
C SER A 272 20.37 15.52 -26.11
N MET A 273 19.46 14.59 -25.77
CA MET A 273 18.84 13.76 -26.84
C MET A 273 17.41 13.26 -26.59
N GLU A 274 16.58 14.01 -25.86
CA GLU A 274 15.18 13.63 -25.60
C GLU A 274 14.17 14.24 -26.60
N PHE A 275 14.65 14.83 -27.72
CA PHE A 275 13.84 15.73 -28.55
C PHE A 275 12.93 15.08 -29.62
N ILE A 276 12.83 13.76 -29.82
CA ILE A 276 12.08 13.22 -30.98
C ILE A 276 11.24 11.96 -30.70
N LEU A 277 10.52 11.92 -29.58
CA LEU A 277 9.42 10.95 -29.43
C LEU A 277 8.19 11.67 -28.86
N ASP A 278 7.60 12.51 -29.69
CA ASP A 278 6.24 13.02 -29.46
C ASP A 278 5.27 11.83 -29.45
N ASP A 279 4.48 11.70 -28.38
CA ASP A 279 3.48 10.65 -28.14
C ASP A 279 2.33 10.63 -29.17
N ASN A 280 2.39 11.47 -30.20
CA ASN A 280 1.45 11.56 -31.30
C ASN A 280 2.00 10.86 -32.55
N LEU A 281 2.17 9.54 -32.49
CA LEU A 281 2.43 8.75 -33.69
C LEU A 281 1.18 8.82 -34.59
N ASP A 282 1.30 9.55 -35.71
CA ASP A 282 0.26 9.68 -36.73
C ASP A 282 -0.13 8.28 -37.24
N MET A 283 -1.34 7.84 -36.89
CA MET A 283 -1.86 6.47 -37.10
C MET A 283 -1.98 6.08 -38.58
N ASP A 284 -1.81 7.05 -39.48
CA ASP A 284 -2.05 6.89 -40.91
C ASP A 284 -0.80 6.43 -41.70
N LEU A 285 0.39 6.37 -41.08
CA LEU A 285 1.62 5.97 -41.77
C LEU A 285 2.13 4.61 -41.31
N LEU A 286 2.05 3.61 -42.19
CA LEU A 286 2.59 2.25 -41.97
C LEU A 286 4.07 2.35 -41.55
N PRO A 287 4.44 2.00 -40.30
CA PRO A 287 5.81 2.11 -39.85
C PRO A 287 6.69 1.09 -40.57
N GLU A 288 7.65 1.57 -41.36
CA GLU A 288 8.73 0.72 -41.89
C GLU A 288 9.55 0.21 -40.69
N LEU A 289 9.61 -1.10 -40.47
CA LEU A 289 10.34 -1.73 -39.36
C LEU A 289 11.78 -2.04 -39.78
N TYR A 290 12.73 -1.82 -38.88
CA TYR A 290 14.14 -2.18 -39.10
C TYR A 290 14.34 -3.71 -39.06
N PHE A 291 13.79 -4.35 -38.03
CA PHE A 291 13.86 -5.80 -37.83
C PHE A 291 12.82 -6.49 -38.68
N LYS A 292 13.25 -7.42 -39.54
CA LYS A 292 12.35 -8.17 -40.43
C LYS A 292 12.11 -9.59 -39.92
N GLU A 293 13.07 -10.13 -39.18
CA GLU A 293 13.01 -11.45 -38.57
C GLU A 293 13.13 -11.33 -37.05
N PRO A 294 12.36 -12.12 -36.28
CA PRO A 294 12.39 -12.05 -34.81
C PRO A 294 13.75 -12.47 -34.23
N GLU A 295 14.51 -13.27 -34.97
CA GLU A 295 15.84 -13.76 -34.59
C GLU A 295 16.86 -12.62 -34.49
N GLU A 296 16.74 -11.59 -35.35
CA GLU A 296 17.62 -10.40 -35.33
C GLU A 296 17.47 -9.63 -34.00
N LEU A 297 16.24 -9.52 -33.49
CA LEU A 297 15.97 -8.85 -32.22
C LEU A 297 16.54 -9.63 -31.04
N LEU A 298 16.36 -10.96 -31.05
CA LEU A 298 16.92 -11.83 -30.02
C LEU A 298 18.44 -11.75 -30.01
N GLN A 299 19.08 -11.74 -31.18
CA GLN A 299 20.53 -11.59 -31.28
C GLN A 299 21.03 -10.25 -30.72
N VAL A 300 20.31 -9.15 -30.98
CA VAL A 300 20.64 -7.84 -30.38
C VAL A 300 20.51 -7.88 -28.86
N LEU A 301 19.46 -8.50 -28.32
CA LEU A 301 19.27 -8.65 -26.89
C LEU A 301 20.36 -9.52 -26.27
N THR A 302 20.70 -10.66 -26.86
CA THR A 302 21.80 -11.52 -26.40
C THR A 302 23.14 -10.78 -26.43
N ASN A 303 23.42 -10.02 -27.49
CA ASN A 303 24.63 -9.20 -27.56
C ASN A 303 24.66 -8.10 -26.48
N LEU A 304 23.52 -7.47 -26.18
CA LEU A 304 23.41 -6.50 -25.09
C LEU A 304 23.57 -7.16 -23.71
N GLU A 305 23.04 -8.37 -23.53
CA GLU A 305 23.23 -9.17 -22.32
C GLU A 305 24.71 -9.54 -22.13
N GLU A 306 25.39 -9.98 -23.19
CA GLU A 306 26.83 -10.27 -23.17
C GLU A 306 27.68 -9.02 -22.87
N GLN A 307 27.33 -7.88 -23.48
CA GLN A 307 27.99 -6.59 -23.20
C GLN A 307 27.76 -6.16 -21.75
N ASN A 308 26.54 -6.26 -21.25
CA ASN A 308 26.22 -5.93 -19.87
C ASN A 308 26.96 -6.86 -18.90
N LEU A 309 27.04 -8.16 -19.21
CA LEU A 309 27.82 -9.11 -18.42
C LEU A 309 29.31 -8.75 -18.41
N THR A 310 29.86 -8.38 -19.57
CA THR A 310 31.26 -7.93 -19.69
C THR A 310 31.50 -6.65 -18.90
N LEU A 311 30.57 -5.68 -18.93
CA LEU A 311 30.64 -4.46 -18.14
C LEU A 311 30.58 -4.74 -16.63
N VAL A 312 29.72 -5.67 -16.21
CA VAL A 312 29.65 -6.10 -14.81
C VAL A 312 30.96 -6.75 -14.38
N GLN A 313 31.53 -7.65 -15.18
CA GLN A 313 32.83 -8.25 -14.90
C GLN A 313 33.93 -7.19 -14.80
N TYR A 314 34.01 -6.28 -15.76
CA TYR A 314 34.97 -5.18 -15.73
C TYR A 314 34.81 -4.29 -14.48
N SER A 315 33.57 -4.00 -14.07
CA SER A 315 33.32 -3.23 -12.85
C SER A 315 33.79 -3.98 -11.59
N GLN A 316 33.57 -5.30 -11.53
CA GLN A 316 34.03 -6.13 -10.43
C GLN A 316 35.55 -6.20 -10.37
N ASP A 317 36.23 -6.40 -11.51
CA ASP A 317 37.70 -6.41 -11.58
C ASP A 317 38.30 -5.08 -11.13
N VAL A 318 37.67 -3.95 -11.51
CA VAL A 318 38.08 -2.61 -11.07
C VAL A 318 37.87 -2.43 -9.57
N ASP A 319 36.74 -2.89 -9.03
CA ASP A 319 36.43 -2.83 -7.59
C ASP A 319 37.41 -3.68 -6.77
N GLU A 320 37.73 -4.90 -7.21
CA GLU A 320 38.72 -5.77 -6.57
C GLU A 320 40.11 -5.13 -6.57
N ASN A 321 40.55 -4.59 -7.72
CA ASN A 321 41.83 -3.89 -7.81
C ASN A 321 41.86 -2.64 -6.92
N LEU A 322 40.75 -1.90 -6.82
CA LEU A 322 40.63 -0.75 -5.92
C LEU A 322 40.72 -1.21 -4.46
N GLU A 323 40.10 -2.33 -4.09
CA GLU A 323 40.21 -2.89 -2.75
C GLU A 323 41.64 -3.33 -2.42
N GLU A 324 42.36 -3.94 -3.38
CA GLU A 324 43.78 -4.25 -3.22
C GLU A 324 44.64 -3.01 -3.02
N VAL A 325 44.42 -1.95 -3.81
CA VAL A 325 45.14 -0.68 -3.67
C VAL A 325 44.87 -0.06 -2.31
N ASN A 326 43.62 -0.03 -1.85
CA ASN A 326 43.23 0.47 -0.53
C ASN A 326 43.88 -0.36 0.60
N LYS A 327 43.96 -1.68 0.46
CA LYS A 327 44.66 -2.55 1.42
C LYS A 327 46.16 -2.21 1.48
N ARG A 328 46.82 -2.01 0.32
CA ARG A 328 48.23 -1.61 0.25
C ARG A 328 48.45 -0.22 0.85
N GLU A 329 47.56 0.73 0.57
CA GLU A 329 47.61 2.07 1.16
C GLU A 329 47.51 2.00 2.68
N LYS A 330 46.55 1.24 3.22
CA LYS A 330 46.38 1.07 4.65
C LYS A 330 47.64 0.50 5.32
N VAL A 331 48.24 -0.54 4.74
CA VAL A 331 49.50 -1.11 5.24
C VAL A 331 50.64 -0.07 5.23
N ILE A 332 50.70 0.79 4.21
CA ILE A 332 51.69 1.86 4.14
C ILE A 332 51.40 2.93 5.21
N GLN A 333 50.15 3.35 5.36
CA GLN A 333 49.74 4.30 6.40
C GLN A 333 50.07 3.77 7.80
N ASP A 334 49.76 2.51 8.10
CA ASP A 334 50.06 1.89 9.39
C ASP A 334 51.57 1.87 9.66
N LYS A 335 52.39 1.50 8.65
CA LYS A 335 53.86 1.57 8.76
C LYS A 335 54.39 2.99 8.99
N ILE A 336 53.83 3.97 8.30
CA ILE A 336 54.20 5.38 8.49
C ILE A 336 53.83 5.83 9.89
N ASN A 337 52.63 5.49 10.38
CA ASN A 337 52.17 5.84 11.73
C ASN A 337 53.04 5.19 12.81
N SER A 338 53.40 3.92 12.68
CA SER A 338 54.33 3.26 13.61
C SER A 338 55.73 3.90 13.58
N ASN A 339 56.22 4.31 12.40
CA ASN A 339 57.49 5.04 12.32
C ASN A 339 57.41 6.43 12.98
N ILE A 340 56.29 7.14 12.81
CA ILE A 340 56.06 8.43 13.47
C ILE A 340 56.04 8.24 14.99
N GLU A 341 55.33 7.23 15.49
CA GLU A 341 55.27 6.90 16.91
C GLU A 341 56.67 6.60 17.47
N PHE A 342 57.42 5.74 16.79
CA PHE A 342 58.81 5.43 17.16
C PHE A 342 59.71 6.68 17.20
N LEU A 343 59.60 7.56 16.20
CA LEU A 343 60.37 8.80 16.15
C LEU A 343 59.98 9.78 17.26
N LEU A 344 58.69 9.84 17.62
CA LEU A 344 58.21 10.65 18.74
C LEU A 344 58.74 10.13 20.08
N GLU A 345 58.68 8.82 20.31
CA GLU A 345 59.26 8.20 21.51
C GLU A 345 60.76 8.47 21.60
N HIS A 346 61.49 8.25 20.50
CA HIS A 346 62.93 8.50 20.46
C HIS A 346 63.26 9.98 20.70
N LYS A 347 62.46 10.91 20.18
CA LYS A 347 62.59 12.34 20.45
C LYS A 347 62.42 12.65 21.94
N GLU A 348 61.43 12.08 22.60
CA GLU A 348 61.22 12.31 24.05
C GLU A 348 62.35 11.71 24.89
N ILE A 349 62.87 10.53 24.52
CA ILE A 349 64.06 9.95 25.15
C ILE A 349 65.27 10.87 24.98
N LEU A 350 65.52 11.39 23.78
CA LEU A 350 66.63 12.30 23.51
C LEU A 350 66.52 13.61 24.30
N LYS A 351 65.31 14.18 24.40
CA LYS A 351 65.07 15.37 25.25
C LYS A 351 65.37 15.07 26.72
N ALA A 352 64.91 13.94 27.25
CA ALA A 352 65.20 13.55 28.62
C ALA A 352 66.70 13.35 28.86
N ASN A 353 67.42 12.80 27.88
CA ASN A 353 68.88 12.68 27.94
C ASN A 353 69.58 14.05 27.94
N CYS A 354 69.14 14.97 27.08
CA CYS A 354 69.67 16.33 27.03
C CYS A 354 69.48 17.04 28.38
N LEU A 355 68.28 16.98 28.95
CA LEU A 355 67.99 17.57 30.26
C LEU A 355 68.89 16.98 31.36
N ARG A 356 69.05 15.65 31.40
CA ARG A 356 69.94 15.01 32.37
C ARG A 356 71.40 15.43 32.20
N GLU A 357 71.84 15.61 30.96
CA GLU A 357 73.22 16.02 30.69
C GLU A 357 73.44 17.51 30.99
N GLU A 358 72.44 18.36 30.75
CA GLU A 358 72.43 19.76 31.18
C GLU A 358 72.47 19.88 32.71
N GLU A 359 71.68 19.08 33.43
CA GLU A 359 71.72 19.00 34.90
C GLU A 359 73.11 18.59 35.41
N LYS A 360 73.71 17.54 34.83
CA LYS A 360 75.08 17.14 35.17
C LYS A 360 76.10 18.22 34.84
N ALA A 361 75.96 18.89 33.70
CA ALA A 361 76.86 19.98 33.32
C ALA A 361 76.78 21.13 34.32
N ALA A 362 75.57 21.50 34.75
CA ALA A 362 75.34 22.51 35.79
C ALA A 362 75.89 22.05 37.16
N GLU A 363 75.73 20.78 37.53
CA GLU A 363 76.31 20.21 38.76
C GLU A 363 77.84 20.26 38.72
N LEU A 364 78.46 19.88 37.60
CA LEU A 364 79.90 19.93 37.40
C LEU A 364 80.42 21.37 37.39
N GLU A 365 79.70 22.31 36.78
CA GLU A 365 80.03 23.73 36.82
C GLU A 365 80.04 24.22 38.27
N LEU A 366 78.97 23.93 39.03
CA LEU A 366 78.86 24.26 40.44
C LEU A 366 80.00 23.64 41.25
N ARG A 367 80.31 22.34 41.02
CA ARG A 367 81.42 21.65 41.67
C ARG A 367 82.76 22.28 41.34
N SER A 368 82.99 22.68 40.08
CA SER A 368 84.21 23.39 39.68
C SER A 368 84.31 24.75 40.36
N ARG A 369 83.18 25.48 40.46
CA ARG A 369 83.09 26.77 41.13
C ARG A 369 83.38 26.63 42.62
N LEU A 370 82.77 25.65 43.29
CA LEU A 370 83.05 25.32 44.70
C LEU A 370 84.51 24.94 44.91
N PHE A 371 85.08 24.14 44.00
CA PHE A 371 86.51 23.78 44.04
C PHE A 371 87.41 25.00 43.86
N SER A 372 87.04 25.96 43.01
CA SER A 372 87.78 27.21 42.80
C SER A 372 87.64 28.25 43.92
N PHE A 373 86.64 28.11 44.80
CA PHE A 373 86.39 29.04 45.91
C PHE A 373 87.21 28.74 47.17
N GLY A 374 87.82 27.55 47.27
CA GLY A 374 88.75 27.23 48.35
C GLY A 374 90.16 27.71 48.00
N GLU A 375 90.84 28.39 48.93
CA GLU A 375 92.28 28.61 48.84
C GLU A 375 92.98 27.25 48.63
N PHE A 376 93.41 27.00 47.40
CA PHE A 376 94.08 25.77 47.02
C PHE A 376 95.46 25.75 47.65
N ASN A 377 95.54 25.23 48.88
CA ASN A 377 96.81 24.94 49.54
C ASN A 377 97.42 23.68 48.90
N SER A 378 97.97 23.84 47.69
CA SER A 378 98.64 22.80 46.91
C SER A 378 99.60 21.99 47.78
N ASP A 379 100.37 22.66 48.63
CA ASP A 379 101.35 22.06 49.54
C ASP A 379 100.71 21.15 50.60
N ALA A 380 99.52 21.50 51.10
CA ALA A 380 98.81 20.67 52.08
C ALA A 380 98.22 19.42 51.41
N GLN A 381 97.74 19.56 50.17
CA GLN A 381 97.17 18.46 49.40
C GLN A 381 98.25 17.50 48.88
N GLU A 382 99.41 18.00 48.45
CA GLU A 382 100.55 17.19 48.05
C GLU A 382 101.11 16.40 49.25
N LYS A 383 101.24 17.04 50.42
CA LYS A 383 101.56 16.34 51.68
C LYS A 383 100.54 15.26 52.04
N LEU A 384 99.25 15.53 51.82
CA LEU A 384 98.19 14.55 52.07
C LEU A 384 98.29 13.38 51.08
N ILE A 385 98.50 13.64 49.78
CA ILE A 385 98.69 12.61 48.75
C ILE A 385 99.91 11.75 49.07
N ASP A 386 101.02 12.34 49.49
CA ASP A 386 102.21 11.61 49.92
C ASP A 386 101.93 10.75 51.15
N SER A 387 101.19 11.29 52.14
CA SER A 387 100.81 10.55 53.34
C SER A 387 99.91 9.36 53.01
N LEU A 388 98.95 9.54 52.09
CA LEU A 388 98.04 8.51 51.64
C LEU A 388 98.77 7.48 50.79
N SER A 389 99.66 7.90 49.88
CA SER A 389 100.48 7.00 49.08
C SER A 389 101.38 6.13 49.97
N LYS A 390 101.99 6.69 51.02
CA LYS A 390 102.72 5.92 52.04
C LYS A 390 101.82 4.90 52.73
N LYS A 391 100.60 5.28 53.11
CA LYS A 391 99.64 4.39 53.76
C LYS A 391 99.15 3.28 52.83
N ILE A 392 98.87 3.60 51.57
CA ILE A 392 98.51 2.65 50.51
C ILE A 392 99.64 1.65 50.29
N ASN A 393 100.89 2.12 50.23
CA ASN A 393 102.06 1.24 50.14
C ASN A 393 102.16 0.30 51.34
N GLN A 394 101.90 0.81 52.55
CA GLN A 394 101.90 -0.02 53.76
C GLN A 394 100.84 -1.12 53.70
N VAL A 395 99.60 -0.76 53.33
CA VAL A 395 98.49 -1.72 53.22
C VAL A 395 98.78 -2.75 52.12
N TYR A 396 99.24 -2.31 50.94
CA TYR A 396 99.62 -3.20 49.84
C TYR A 396 100.67 -4.23 50.26
N LYS A 397 101.72 -3.79 50.98
CA LYS A 397 102.76 -4.67 51.51
C LYS A 397 102.21 -5.74 52.44
N VAL A 398 101.26 -5.38 53.31
CA VAL A 398 100.64 -6.32 54.26
C VAL A 398 99.72 -7.30 53.54
N CYS A 399 98.94 -6.85 52.57
CA CYS A 399 97.92 -7.68 51.91
C CYS A 399 98.48 -8.62 50.83
N ILE A 400 99.52 -8.21 50.09
CA ILE A 400 100.02 -8.93 48.89
C ILE A 400 101.51 -9.29 49.01
N GLY A 401 102.33 -8.44 49.63
CA GLY A 401 103.79 -8.64 49.77
C GLY A 401 104.64 -7.64 48.96
N ASP A 402 105.97 -7.73 49.11
CA ASP A 402 106.92 -6.73 48.60
C ASP A 402 107.27 -6.85 47.10
N ALA A 403 106.77 -7.86 46.39
CA ALA A 403 107.26 -8.25 45.07
C ALA A 403 107.00 -7.23 43.93
N GLU A 404 106.04 -6.30 44.10
CA GLU A 404 105.62 -5.39 43.00
C GLU A 404 105.42 -3.91 43.42
N VAL A 405 105.86 -3.54 44.62
CA VAL A 405 105.53 -2.24 45.24
C VAL A 405 106.05 -1.03 44.45
N GLY A 406 107.15 -1.16 43.72
CA GLY A 406 107.77 -0.05 42.97
C GLY A 406 107.13 0.26 41.61
N SER A 407 106.42 -0.70 41.00
CA SER A 407 105.96 -0.59 39.60
C SER A 407 104.53 -0.06 39.43
N LEU A 408 103.75 -0.05 40.53
CA LEU A 408 102.31 0.19 40.47
C LEU A 408 101.92 1.57 41.01
N ASN A 409 101.00 2.23 40.30
CA ASN A 409 100.34 3.46 40.74
C ASN A 409 99.56 3.19 42.06
N PRO A 410 99.51 4.13 43.02
CA PRO A 410 98.66 4.01 44.23
C PRO A 410 97.22 3.50 43.97
N VAL A 411 96.57 3.92 42.89
CA VAL A 411 95.23 3.43 42.53
C VAL A 411 95.28 1.95 42.13
N GLN A 412 96.27 1.56 41.31
CA GLN A 412 96.46 0.15 40.91
C GLN A 412 96.80 -0.74 42.11
N LYS A 413 97.53 -0.22 43.11
CA LYS A 413 97.79 -0.91 44.38
C LYS A 413 96.50 -1.16 45.15
N LEU A 414 95.62 -0.15 45.23
CA LEU A 414 94.32 -0.31 45.87
C LEU A 414 93.44 -1.33 45.15
N VAL A 415 93.38 -1.31 43.82
CA VAL A 415 92.61 -2.28 43.02
C VAL A 415 93.11 -3.72 43.25
N LYS A 416 94.43 -3.93 43.36
CA LYS A 416 94.98 -5.26 43.68
C LYS A 416 94.67 -5.67 45.12
N VAL A 417 94.74 -4.75 46.08
CA VAL A 417 94.33 -5.02 47.47
C VAL A 417 92.86 -5.37 47.53
N GLU A 418 92.00 -4.63 46.83
CA GLU A 418 90.57 -4.91 46.70
C GLU A 418 90.34 -6.26 46.06
N SER A 419 91.00 -6.57 44.95
CA SER A 419 90.91 -7.88 44.29
C SER A 419 91.30 -9.00 45.26
N ARG A 420 92.39 -8.82 46.02
CA ARG A 420 92.83 -9.78 47.04
C ARG A 420 91.83 -9.89 48.19
N MET A 421 91.19 -8.80 48.60
CA MET A 421 90.14 -8.81 49.61
C MET A 421 88.90 -9.55 49.11
N VAL A 422 88.49 -9.34 47.86
CA VAL A 422 87.38 -10.07 47.22
C VAL A 422 87.72 -11.56 47.15
N GLU A 423 88.92 -11.93 46.67
CA GLU A 423 89.38 -13.33 46.66
C GLU A 423 89.34 -13.97 48.05
N LEU A 424 89.78 -13.25 49.09
CA LEU A 424 89.76 -13.75 50.46
C LEU A 424 88.33 -13.86 51.00
N SER A 425 87.44 -12.93 50.67
CA SER A 425 86.02 -13.00 51.02
C SER A 425 85.33 -14.16 50.31
N ASP A 426 85.55 -14.34 49.01
CA ASP A 426 85.03 -15.49 48.25
C ASP A 426 85.58 -16.80 48.82
N LEU A 427 86.87 -16.83 49.20
CA LEU A 427 87.44 -17.99 49.86
C LEU A 427 86.75 -18.27 51.20
N ILE A 428 86.45 -17.24 52.00
CA ILE A 428 85.72 -17.35 53.27
C ILE A 428 84.27 -17.82 53.04
N GLU A 429 83.58 -17.30 52.04
CA GLU A 429 82.21 -17.69 51.71
C GLU A 429 82.14 -19.10 51.11
N SER A 430 83.15 -19.52 50.36
CA SER A 430 83.27 -20.87 49.79
C SER A 430 83.60 -21.94 50.83
N ILE A 431 83.96 -21.55 52.07
CA ILE A 431 84.19 -22.52 53.14
C ILE A 431 82.86 -23.23 53.42
N PRO A 432 82.79 -24.56 53.26
CA PRO A 432 81.56 -25.30 53.51
C PRO A 432 81.11 -25.09 54.96
N LYS A 433 79.84 -24.67 55.14
CA LYS A 433 79.26 -24.45 56.47
C LYS A 433 79.32 -25.73 57.31
N GLU A 434 79.26 -26.90 56.67
CA GLU A 434 79.44 -28.20 57.31
C GLU A 434 80.81 -28.35 57.98
N ASN A 435 81.88 -27.84 57.36
CA ASN A 435 83.23 -27.90 57.92
C ASN A 435 83.37 -26.94 59.11
N VAL A 436 82.78 -25.74 59.01
CA VAL A 436 82.76 -24.76 60.10
C VAL A 436 81.99 -25.32 61.30
N ASP A 437 80.78 -25.84 61.08
CA ASP A 437 79.96 -26.50 62.11
C ASP A 437 80.66 -27.72 62.71
N ALA A 438 81.36 -28.54 61.91
CA ALA A 438 82.10 -29.69 62.39
C ALA A 438 83.27 -29.26 63.29
N ILE A 439 84.02 -28.23 62.89
CA ILE A 439 85.12 -27.66 63.68
C ILE A 439 84.58 -27.01 64.96
N GLU A 440 83.46 -26.28 64.90
CA GLU A 440 82.82 -25.69 66.07
C GLU A 440 82.36 -26.79 67.04
N ARG A 441 81.67 -27.84 66.56
CA ARG A 441 81.27 -28.99 67.37
C ARG A 441 82.47 -29.71 67.97
N LEU A 442 83.57 -29.87 67.22
CA LEU A 442 84.82 -30.44 67.71
C LEU A 442 85.44 -29.56 68.80
N LYS A 443 85.57 -28.25 68.60
CA LYS A 443 86.10 -27.32 69.60
C LYS A 443 85.23 -27.24 70.83
N GLN A 444 83.91 -27.27 70.69
CA GLN A 444 82.97 -27.27 71.80
C GLN A 444 82.97 -28.62 72.54
N LYS A 445 83.22 -29.74 71.83
CA LYS A 445 83.45 -31.06 72.43
C LYS A 445 84.80 -31.09 73.17
N GLU A 446 85.86 -30.53 72.59
CA GLU A 446 87.18 -30.38 73.20
C GLU A 446 87.11 -29.55 74.48
N ARG A 447 86.42 -28.40 74.47
CA ARG A 447 86.19 -27.58 75.66
C ARG A 447 85.41 -28.34 76.74
N ARG A 448 84.33 -29.03 76.36
CA ARG A 448 83.55 -29.87 77.30
C ARG A 448 84.38 -31.03 77.85
N GLN A 449 85.24 -31.61 77.03
CA GLN A 449 86.12 -32.70 77.43
C GLN A 449 87.23 -32.21 78.35
N LYS A 450 87.90 -31.09 78.04
CA LYS A 450 88.86 -30.44 78.93
C LYS A 450 88.23 -30.10 80.28
N LEU A 451 87.01 -29.56 80.30
CA LEU A 451 86.30 -29.28 81.56
C LEU A 451 85.99 -30.56 82.36
N ARG A 452 85.61 -31.66 81.69
CA ARG A 452 85.38 -32.96 82.35
C ARG A 452 86.68 -33.58 82.85
N GLU A 453 87.74 -33.54 82.06
CA GLU A 453 89.06 -34.04 82.41
C GLU A 453 89.66 -33.23 83.55
N GLU A 454 89.51 -31.90 83.57
CA GLU A 454 89.88 -31.05 84.70
C GLU A 454 89.07 -31.41 85.94
N LYS A 455 87.74 -31.56 85.85
CA LYS A 455 86.92 -32.03 86.98
C LYS A 455 87.31 -33.42 87.47
N MET A 456 87.64 -34.34 86.56
CA MET A 456 88.08 -35.70 86.92
C MET A 456 89.48 -35.69 87.54
N LYS A 457 90.40 -34.88 87.01
CA LYS A 457 91.73 -34.66 87.60
C LYS A 457 91.64 -33.96 88.94
N GLU A 458 90.73 -33.02 89.12
CA GLU A 458 90.51 -32.35 90.42
C GLU A 458 89.97 -33.35 91.44
N LYS A 459 89.00 -34.20 91.05
CA LYS A 459 88.54 -35.31 91.91
C LYS A 459 89.65 -36.33 92.19
N GLN A 460 90.48 -36.67 91.22
CA GLN A 460 91.62 -37.57 91.38
C GLN A 460 92.68 -36.96 92.28
N ARG A 461 93.08 -35.70 92.07
CA ARG A 461 93.99 -34.96 92.96
C ARG A 461 93.44 -34.88 94.36
N TYR A 462 92.15 -34.61 94.52
CA TYR A 462 91.51 -34.63 95.83
C TYR A 462 91.55 -36.02 96.49
N GLN A 463 91.35 -37.09 95.72
CA GLN A 463 91.47 -38.47 96.21
C GLN A 463 92.93 -38.86 96.52
N GLU A 464 93.88 -38.49 95.67
CA GLU A 464 95.32 -38.68 95.84
C GLU A 464 95.85 -37.88 97.02
N GLU A 465 95.43 -36.63 97.20
CA GLU A 465 95.74 -35.82 98.38
C GLU A 465 95.15 -36.44 99.64
N ARG A 466 93.92 -36.96 99.58
CA ARG A 466 93.34 -37.73 100.71
C ARG A 466 94.13 -39.00 101.01
N LEU A 467 94.53 -39.75 99.99
CA LEU A 467 95.31 -40.98 100.14
C LEU A 467 96.73 -40.68 100.64
N LYS A 468 97.39 -39.66 100.09
CA LYS A 468 98.70 -39.17 100.49
C LYS A 468 98.68 -38.63 101.90
N ALA A 469 97.68 -37.84 102.29
CA ALA A 469 97.51 -37.38 103.66
C ALA A 469 97.18 -38.54 104.62
N ALA A 470 96.50 -39.59 104.17
CA ALA A 470 96.27 -40.81 104.96
C ALA A 470 97.57 -41.62 105.12
N LEU A 471 98.36 -41.80 104.05
CA LEU A 471 99.68 -42.45 104.08
C LEU A 471 100.68 -41.66 104.92
N GLU A 472 100.75 -40.35 104.75
CA GLU A 472 101.60 -39.46 105.54
C GLU A 472 101.17 -39.47 107.01
N ARG A 473 99.86 -39.58 107.32
CA ARG A 473 99.37 -39.80 108.69
C ARG A 473 99.74 -41.20 109.23
N ALA A 474 99.82 -42.22 108.39
CA ALA A 474 100.24 -43.56 108.78
C ALA A 474 101.76 -43.68 108.98
N VAL A 475 102.56 -42.95 108.20
CA VAL A 475 104.03 -42.90 108.28
C VAL A 475 104.50 -41.90 109.35
N ALA A 476 103.78 -40.81 109.55
CA ALA A 476 104.11 -39.80 110.56
C ALA A 476 104.08 -40.45 111.94
N GLN A 477 105.23 -40.42 112.61
CA GLN A 477 105.34 -40.98 113.94
C GLN A 477 104.33 -40.30 114.88
N PRO A 478 103.66 -41.08 115.74
CA PRO A 478 102.71 -40.56 116.71
C PRO A 478 103.27 -39.33 117.44
N LYS A 479 102.61 -38.17 117.23
CA LYS A 479 103.05 -36.89 117.78
C LYS A 479 103.19 -37.01 119.30
N LYS A 480 104.43 -36.99 119.79
CA LYS A 480 104.72 -36.94 121.22
C LYS A 480 104.23 -35.59 121.76
N LYS A 481 103.25 -35.66 122.67
CA LYS A 481 102.65 -34.50 123.31
C LYS A 481 103.68 -33.84 124.20
N VAL A 482 104.43 -32.88 123.67
CA VAL A 482 105.00 -31.83 124.51
C VAL A 482 103.83 -31.01 125.01
N GLY A 483 103.76 -30.88 126.33
CA GLY A 483 102.61 -30.37 127.06
C GLY A 483 102.10 -29.00 126.62
N ARG A 484 101.08 -28.56 127.34
CA ARG A 484 100.25 -27.38 127.04
C ARG A 484 101.09 -26.19 126.56
N ARG A 485 101.03 -25.89 125.26
CA ARG A 485 101.61 -24.66 124.70
C ARG A 485 100.88 -23.46 125.28
N LEU A 486 101.65 -22.48 125.72
CA LEU A 486 101.16 -21.23 126.27
C LEU A 486 100.28 -20.54 125.23
N ILE A 487 98.99 -20.42 125.53
CA ILE A 487 98.05 -19.67 124.72
C ILE A 487 98.33 -18.19 124.98
N TYR A 488 98.83 -17.48 123.98
CA TYR A 488 98.83 -16.02 124.01
C TYR A 488 97.37 -15.55 124.10
N ARG A 489 97.07 -14.74 125.12
CA ARG A 489 95.79 -14.03 125.19
C ARG A 489 95.69 -13.11 123.97
N SER A 490 94.54 -13.13 123.29
CA SER A 490 94.25 -12.21 122.18
C SER A 490 94.44 -10.76 122.64
N LYS A 491 95.06 -9.93 121.78
CA LYS A 491 94.93 -8.48 121.92
C LYS A 491 93.44 -8.12 121.77
N PRO A 492 92.89 -7.21 122.58
CA PRO A 492 91.51 -6.76 122.45
C PRO A 492 91.27 -6.17 121.04
N PRO A 493 90.04 -6.28 120.51
CA PRO A 493 89.72 -5.81 119.18
C PRO A 493 89.90 -4.29 119.12
N SER A 494 90.84 -3.81 118.31
CA SER A 494 90.90 -2.39 117.95
C SER A 494 89.62 -2.07 117.19
N GLY A 495 88.71 -1.35 117.85
CA GLY A 495 87.54 -0.79 117.23
C GLY A 495 87.95 0.24 116.18
N ASN A 496 87.92 -0.15 114.91
CA ASN A 496 87.41 0.74 113.88
C ASN A 496 86.85 -0.07 112.70
N ARG A 497 85.51 -0.12 112.73
CA ARG A 497 84.56 -0.15 111.62
C ARG A 497 84.81 -1.17 110.51
N ARG A 498 83.97 -2.21 110.56
CA ARG A 498 83.37 -2.87 109.39
C ARG A 498 83.22 -1.90 108.21
N LYS A 499 83.85 -2.23 107.09
CA LYS A 499 83.24 -2.16 105.76
C LYS A 499 83.53 -3.52 105.14
N VAL A 500 82.66 -4.50 105.36
CA VAL A 500 81.55 -4.81 104.44
C VAL A 500 82.08 -4.88 103.02
N LEU A 501 82.17 -6.13 102.57
CA LEU A 501 81.96 -6.56 101.20
C LEU A 501 81.24 -5.49 100.35
N LEU A 502 81.94 -4.90 99.39
CA LEU A 502 81.33 -4.40 98.18
C LEU A 502 82.14 -4.99 97.04
N VAL A 503 81.72 -6.19 96.67
CA VAL A 503 81.74 -6.62 95.27
C VAL A 503 81.18 -5.45 94.48
N SER A 504 82.04 -4.72 93.79
CA SER A 504 81.61 -3.90 92.67
C SER A 504 81.52 -4.88 91.50
N ASP A 505 80.29 -5.28 91.19
CA ASP A 505 79.97 -5.87 89.89
C ASP A 505 80.39 -4.86 88.81
N PRO A 506 81.35 -5.17 87.90
CA PRO A 506 81.61 -4.38 86.71
C PRO A 506 80.76 -4.90 85.54
N THR A 507 79.52 -5.34 85.79
CA THR A 507 78.60 -5.87 84.77
C THR A 507 77.48 -4.90 84.40
N LYS A 508 77.70 -3.58 84.56
CA LYS A 508 76.73 -2.56 84.12
C LYS A 508 77.30 -1.41 83.28
N SER A 509 78.45 -1.61 82.62
CA SER A 509 79.01 -0.57 81.73
C SER A 509 79.43 -1.10 80.35
N GLN A 510 78.91 -2.25 79.92
CA GLN A 510 79.20 -2.82 78.60
C GLN A 510 77.98 -3.30 77.80
N GLU A 511 76.75 -3.06 78.29
CA GLU A 511 75.53 -3.43 77.56
C GLU A 511 74.84 -2.25 76.83
N GLU A 512 75.42 -1.05 76.84
CA GLU A 512 74.86 0.12 76.11
C GLU A 512 75.49 0.39 74.73
N ASP A 513 76.55 -0.33 74.33
CA ASP A 513 77.21 -0.12 73.03
C ASP A 513 76.82 -1.15 71.95
N PHE A 514 75.79 -1.97 72.18
CA PHE A 514 75.37 -3.01 71.23
C PHE A 514 74.03 -2.72 70.52
N PHE A 515 73.53 -1.48 70.56
CA PHE A 515 72.25 -1.12 69.93
C PHE A 515 72.30 0.04 68.92
N PHE A 516 73.48 0.59 68.58
CA PHE A 516 73.64 1.49 67.44
C PHE A 516 74.95 1.22 66.70
N THR A 517 74.92 0.24 65.78
CA THR A 517 75.63 0.28 64.49
C THR A 517 74.94 -0.64 63.51
#